data_AF-A0A831YA84-F1
#
_entry.id   AF-A0A831YA84-F1
#
_cell.length_a   1.000
_cell.length_b   1.000
_cell.length_c   1.000
_cell.angle_alpha   90.00
_cell.angle_beta   90.00
_cell.angle_gamma   90.00
#
_symmetry.space_group_name_H-M   'P 1'
#
loop_
_entity.id
_entity.type
_entity.pdbx_description
1 polymer ?
#
loop_
_entity_poly.entity_id
_entity_poly.type
_entity_poly.pdbx_seq_one_letter_code
_entity_poly.pdbx_strand_id
1 'polypeptide(L)'
;MNKENYNVDGTLKKKLKKSKKYLKNQNILAENNRKLKTYRKREHGKLANEVIRLGKHIKTEKLSFKAFQKIWGKSINFRAPALFLSILNRKAENAGGRVDFINTRKTALSQICHGCGTKKKKDLKTRWHTCDCEIKAQRDLYSAFLVRHVKDDILDISEAKKAWPSANLLLEQAMSRLNQTAIGGQKLSSFGLNQSQSGSLVKDRSIISDALGVVGFIREPLRACKNSC
;
A
#
# COMPACT_ATOMS: atom_id res chain seq x y z
N MET A 1 -32.51 29.51 3.07
CA MET A 1 -31.46 30.52 2.77
C MET A 1 -32.13 31.89 2.90
N ASN A 2 -31.59 32.82 3.70
CA ASN A 2 -32.25 34.11 3.94
C ASN A 2 -32.13 35.00 2.68
N LYS A 3 -33.21 35.11 1.90
CA LYS A 3 -33.24 35.79 0.58
C LYS A 3 -32.93 37.29 0.67
N GLU A 4 -33.12 37.91 1.83
CA GLU A 4 -32.98 39.36 1.98
C GLU A 4 -31.54 39.86 1.87
N ASN A 5 -30.54 39.01 2.16
CA ASN A 5 -29.13 39.36 2.13
C ASN A 5 -28.45 39.19 0.77
N TYR A 6 -29.20 38.75 -0.24
CA TYR A 6 -28.67 38.48 -1.59
C TYR A 6 -29.29 39.45 -2.59
N ASN A 7 -28.47 39.92 -3.52
CA ASN A 7 -28.88 40.62 -4.73
C ASN A 7 -29.58 39.64 -5.67
N VAL A 8 -30.27 40.18 -6.68
CA VAL A 8 -30.99 39.36 -7.69
C VAL A 8 -30.03 38.46 -8.48
N ASP A 9 -28.76 38.85 -8.61
CA ASP A 9 -27.66 38.08 -9.22
C ASP A 9 -27.04 37.00 -8.31
N GLY A 10 -27.55 36.85 -7.07
CA GLY A 10 -27.05 35.89 -6.08
C GLY A 10 -25.80 36.33 -5.30
N THR A 11 -25.32 37.55 -5.51
CA THR A 11 -24.21 38.12 -4.72
C THR A 11 -24.69 38.65 -3.37
N LEU A 12 -23.82 38.71 -2.37
CA LEU A 12 -24.18 39.22 -1.04
C LEU A 12 -24.30 40.74 -1.07
N LYS A 13 -25.45 41.29 -0.64
CA LYS A 13 -25.69 42.75 -0.52
C LYS A 13 -24.70 43.44 0.41
N LYS A 14 -24.27 42.76 1.49
CA LYS A 14 -23.30 43.25 2.47
C LYS A 14 -22.44 42.09 2.98
N LYS A 15 -21.20 42.39 3.38
CA LYS A 15 -20.31 41.39 4.01
C LYS A 15 -20.94 40.91 5.32
N LEU A 16 -21.26 39.61 5.39
CA LEU A 16 -21.84 39.01 6.58
C LEU A 16 -20.88 39.13 7.77
N LYS A 17 -21.32 39.81 8.84
CA LYS A 17 -20.60 39.82 10.12
C LYS A 17 -20.65 38.42 10.72
N LYS A 18 -19.50 37.79 10.89
CA LYS A 18 -19.39 36.46 11.48
C LYS A 18 -19.71 36.53 12.98
N SER A 19 -20.52 35.61 13.50
CA SER A 19 -20.83 35.53 14.94
C SER A 19 -19.63 35.08 15.76
N LYS A 20 -19.55 35.45 17.04
CA LYS A 20 -18.48 34.99 17.96
C LYS A 20 -18.34 33.46 17.97
N LYS A 21 -19.46 32.74 17.94
CA LYS A 21 -19.50 31.26 17.84
C LYS A 21 -18.89 30.75 16.54
N TYR A 22 -19.18 31.39 15.41
CA TYR A 22 -18.58 31.03 14.13
C TYR A 22 -17.05 31.19 14.15
N LEU A 23 -16.53 32.32 14.67
CA LEU A 23 -15.09 32.55 14.79
C LEU A 23 -14.42 31.47 15.67
N LYS A 24 -15.03 31.14 16.82
CA LYS A 24 -14.54 30.07 17.70
C LYS A 24 -14.43 28.74 16.97
N ASN A 25 -15.49 28.33 16.25
CA ASN A 25 -15.49 27.08 15.49
C ASN A 25 -14.46 27.09 14.35
N GLN A 26 -14.29 28.23 13.68
CA GLN A 26 -13.28 28.39 12.62
C GLN A 26 -11.86 28.19 13.19
N ASN A 27 -11.56 28.74 14.36
CA ASN A 27 -10.27 28.58 15.02
C ASN A 27 -10.02 27.14 15.46
N ILE A 28 -11.04 26.46 16.03
CA ILE A 28 -10.95 25.04 16.39
C ILE A 28 -10.67 24.18 15.15
N LEU A 29 -11.35 24.45 14.04
CA LEU A 29 -11.13 23.74 12.78
C LEU A 29 -9.71 23.96 12.25
N ALA A 30 -9.21 25.20 12.29
CA ALA A 30 -7.85 25.54 11.88
C ALA A 30 -6.81 24.79 12.72
N GLU A 31 -6.99 24.76 14.04
CA GLU A 31 -6.09 24.04 14.95
C GLU A 31 -6.11 22.53 14.73
N ASN A 32 -7.28 21.93 14.53
CA ASN A 32 -7.40 20.51 14.20
C ASN A 32 -6.70 20.18 12.87
N ASN A 33 -6.85 21.03 11.86
CA ASN A 33 -6.16 20.87 10.58
C ASN A 33 -4.63 21.02 10.73
N ARG A 34 -4.15 21.92 11.60
CA ARG A 34 -2.72 22.05 11.94
C ARG A 34 -2.19 20.78 12.58
N LYS A 35 -2.86 20.26 13.61
CA LYS A 35 -2.51 19.00 14.27
C LYS A 35 -2.48 17.83 13.29
N LEU A 36 -3.52 17.70 12.44
CA LEU A 36 -3.59 16.66 11.41
C LEU A 36 -2.47 16.78 10.38
N LYS A 37 -2.09 17.99 9.96
CA LYS A 37 -0.94 18.22 9.07
C LYS A 37 0.37 17.70 9.69
N THR A 38 0.63 18.04 10.95
CA THR A 38 1.83 17.58 11.67
C THR A 38 1.83 16.07 11.82
N TYR A 39 0.70 15.49 12.22
CA TYR A 39 0.54 14.03 12.35
C TYR A 39 0.83 13.30 11.04
N ARG A 40 0.20 13.72 9.92
CA ARG A 40 0.42 13.12 8.60
C ARG A 40 1.89 13.18 8.19
N LYS A 41 2.58 14.31 8.41
CA LYS A 41 4.01 14.44 8.09
C LYS A 41 4.87 13.47 8.90
N ARG A 42 4.57 13.29 10.19
CA ARG A 42 5.31 12.38 11.08
C ARG A 42 5.10 10.92 10.67
N GLU A 43 3.85 10.48 10.55
CA GLU A 43 3.54 9.09 10.22
C GLU A 43 4.01 8.71 8.81
N HIS A 44 3.83 9.59 7.82
CA HIS A 44 4.36 9.37 6.47
C HIS A 44 5.88 9.35 6.44
N GLY A 45 6.54 10.14 7.30
CA GLY A 45 7.99 10.12 7.45
C GLY A 45 8.50 8.77 7.98
N LYS A 46 7.82 8.21 8.99
CA LYS A 46 8.12 6.88 9.55
C LYS A 46 7.91 5.78 8.51
N LEU A 47 6.73 5.76 7.89
CA LEU A 47 6.39 4.77 6.87
C LEU A 47 7.36 4.83 5.68
N ALA A 48 7.74 6.03 5.23
CA ALA A 48 8.71 6.16 4.15
C ALA A 48 10.10 5.61 4.56
N ASN A 49 10.53 5.80 5.81
CA ASN A 49 11.78 5.18 6.28
C ASN A 49 11.68 3.65 6.28
N GLU A 50 10.54 3.09 6.70
CA GLU A 50 10.30 1.64 6.66
C GLU A 50 10.38 1.08 5.24
N VAL A 51 9.75 1.74 4.28
CA VAL A 51 9.80 1.33 2.86
C VAL A 51 11.22 1.42 2.33
N ILE A 52 11.94 2.52 2.59
CA ILE A 52 13.31 2.73 2.11
C ILE A 52 14.29 1.71 2.68
N ARG A 53 14.10 1.27 3.93
CA ARG A 53 14.89 0.19 4.53
C ARG A 53 14.77 -1.13 3.76
N LEU A 54 13.62 -1.39 3.14
CA LEU A 54 13.40 -2.60 2.33
C LEU A 54 13.97 -2.46 0.92
N GLY A 55 13.97 -1.24 0.37
CA GLY A 55 14.55 -0.97 -0.93
C GLY A 55 14.45 0.50 -1.33
N LYS A 56 15.50 0.98 -2.01
CA LYS A 56 15.61 2.37 -2.50
C LYS A 56 15.04 2.58 -3.92
N HIS A 57 14.86 1.52 -4.70
CA HIS A 57 14.19 1.56 -6.01
C HIS A 57 12.77 1.03 -5.86
N ILE A 58 11.80 1.93 -5.94
CA ILE A 58 10.40 1.62 -5.61
C ILE A 58 9.58 1.82 -6.87
N LYS A 59 8.75 0.83 -7.21
CA LYS A 59 7.74 0.96 -8.26
C LYS A 59 6.36 1.14 -7.61
N THR A 60 5.56 2.08 -8.10
CA THR A 60 4.21 2.33 -7.62
C THR A 60 3.27 2.74 -8.75
N GLU A 61 1.98 2.58 -8.54
CA GLU A 61 0.98 2.99 -9.53
C GLU A 61 0.86 4.51 -9.63
N LYS A 62 0.74 5.02 -10.86
CA LYS A 62 0.42 6.42 -11.14
C LYS A 62 -1.07 6.66 -10.90
N LEU A 63 -1.39 7.17 -9.71
CA LEU A 63 -2.76 7.48 -9.30
C LEU A 63 -3.11 8.95 -9.55
N SER A 64 -4.38 9.21 -9.88
CA SER A 64 -4.91 10.57 -9.98
C SER A 64 -5.53 11.00 -8.65
N PHE A 65 -4.74 11.63 -7.78
CA PHE A 65 -5.25 12.14 -6.50
C PHE A 65 -6.32 13.21 -6.66
N LYS A 66 -6.30 13.98 -7.75
CA LYS A 66 -7.36 14.94 -8.10
C LYS A 66 -8.69 14.23 -8.35
N ALA A 67 -8.67 13.11 -9.08
CA ALA A 67 -9.87 12.30 -9.27
C ALA A 67 -10.34 11.69 -7.95
N PHE A 68 -9.42 11.17 -7.14
CA PHE A 68 -9.75 10.59 -5.84
C PHE A 68 -10.31 11.61 -4.86
N GLN A 69 -9.86 12.86 -4.91
CA GLN A 69 -10.40 13.93 -4.05
C GLN A 69 -11.86 14.24 -4.38
N LYS A 70 -12.27 14.12 -5.66
CA LYS A 70 -13.67 14.30 -6.06
C LYS A 70 -14.58 13.21 -5.51
N ILE A 71 -14.11 11.97 -5.50
CA ILE A 71 -14.91 10.79 -5.08
C ILE A 71 -14.83 10.57 -3.56
N TRP A 72 -13.64 10.77 -2.96
CA TRP A 72 -13.31 10.42 -1.58
C TRP A 72 -12.64 11.56 -0.82
N GLY A 73 -13.08 12.80 -1.03
CA GLY A 73 -12.42 14.01 -0.52
C GLY A 73 -12.08 13.99 0.97
N LYS A 74 -13.00 13.53 1.83
CA LYS A 74 -12.75 13.41 3.28
C LYS A 74 -11.61 12.43 3.58
N SER A 75 -11.65 11.25 2.97
CA SER A 75 -10.64 10.20 3.14
C SER A 75 -9.27 10.62 2.59
N ILE A 76 -9.24 11.26 1.41
CA ILE A 76 -8.01 11.76 0.80
C ILE A 76 -7.40 12.90 1.62
N ASN A 77 -8.23 13.81 2.14
CA ASN A 77 -7.74 14.85 3.04
C ASN A 77 -7.17 14.23 4.33
N PHE A 78 -7.86 13.26 4.93
CA PHE A 78 -7.39 12.62 6.15
C PHE A 78 -6.10 11.80 5.95
N ARG A 79 -6.02 10.98 4.90
CA ARG A 79 -4.87 10.08 4.65
C ARG A 79 -3.69 10.77 3.95
N ALA A 80 -3.96 11.77 3.12
CA ALA A 80 -2.97 12.48 2.30
C ALA A 80 -1.93 11.59 1.58
N PRO A 81 -2.36 10.64 0.73
CA PRO A 81 -1.43 9.76 0.01
C PRO A 81 -0.47 10.52 -0.93
N ALA A 82 -0.88 11.68 -1.47
CA ALA A 82 0.00 12.51 -2.28
C ALA A 82 1.18 13.07 -1.47
N LEU A 83 0.96 13.45 -0.21
CA LEU A 83 2.02 13.88 0.69
C LEU A 83 2.97 12.73 1.01
N PHE A 84 2.43 11.53 1.23
CA PHE A 84 3.25 10.33 1.44
C PHE A 84 4.19 10.08 0.25
N LEU A 85 3.68 10.06 -0.98
CA LEU A 85 4.50 9.83 -2.17
C LEU A 85 5.56 10.91 -2.37
N SER A 86 5.24 12.18 -2.08
CA SER A 86 6.24 13.27 -2.12
C SER A 86 7.37 13.05 -1.11
N ILE A 87 7.03 12.64 0.12
CA ILE A 87 8.03 12.32 1.15
C ILE A 87 8.86 11.10 0.75
N LEU A 88 8.22 10.06 0.21
CA LEU A 88 8.85 8.83 -0.22
C LEU A 88 9.83 9.09 -1.37
N ASN A 89 9.42 9.83 -2.40
CA ASN A 89 10.26 10.17 -3.54
C ASN A 89 11.53 10.92 -3.12
N ARG A 90 11.37 11.98 -2.32
CA ARG A 90 12.51 12.74 -1.79
C ARG A 90 13.45 11.86 -0.96
N LYS A 91 12.92 10.94 -0.15
CA LYS A 91 13.76 10.03 0.66
C LYS A 91 14.45 8.96 -0.18
N ALA A 92 13.80 8.47 -1.23
CA ALA A 92 14.40 7.56 -2.19
C ALA A 92 15.57 8.23 -2.91
N GLU A 93 15.37 9.44 -3.45
CA GLU A 93 16.41 10.23 -4.10
C GLU A 93 17.59 10.50 -3.16
N ASN A 94 17.33 10.92 -1.93
CA ASN A 94 18.37 11.13 -0.92
C ASN A 94 19.18 9.86 -0.59
N ALA A 95 18.59 8.67 -0.78
CA ALA A 95 19.26 7.38 -0.58
C ALA A 95 19.93 6.84 -1.86
N GLY A 96 20.01 7.65 -2.93
CA GLY A 96 20.53 7.23 -4.23
C GLY A 96 19.60 6.25 -4.96
N GLY A 97 18.30 6.32 -4.68
CA GLY A 97 17.24 5.52 -5.27
C GLY A 97 16.26 6.36 -6.10
N ARG A 98 15.09 5.77 -6.42
CA ARG A 98 14.03 6.45 -7.19
C ARG A 98 12.66 5.82 -6.96
N VAL A 99 11.61 6.59 -7.23
CA VAL A 99 10.23 6.09 -7.30
C VAL A 99 9.74 6.13 -8.74
N ASP A 100 9.48 4.96 -9.30
CA ASP A 100 8.97 4.78 -10.66
C ASP A 100 7.45 4.64 -10.66
N PHE A 101 6.81 5.39 -11.56
CA PHE A 101 5.35 5.43 -11.67
C PHE A 101 4.87 4.59 -12.85
N ILE A 102 4.09 3.55 -12.56
CA ILE A 102 3.49 2.65 -13.54
C ILE A 102 2.11 3.17 -13.95
N ASN A 103 1.84 3.21 -15.25
CA ASN A 103 0.54 3.57 -15.77
C ASN A 103 -0.50 2.49 -15.46
N THR A 104 -1.48 2.86 -14.64
CA THR A 104 -2.56 1.97 -14.18
C THR A 104 -3.49 1.52 -15.30
N ARG A 105 -3.69 2.33 -16.35
CA ARG A 105 -4.61 2.00 -17.45
C ARG A 105 -3.98 1.02 -18.44
N LYS A 106 -2.70 1.21 -18.73
CA LYS A 106 -1.93 0.33 -19.62
C LYS A 106 -1.77 -1.07 -19.00
N THR A 107 -1.25 -1.11 -17.78
CA THR A 107 -0.93 -2.38 -17.11
C THR A 107 -2.14 -3.08 -16.49
N ALA A 108 -3.06 -2.32 -15.88
CA ALA A 108 -4.26 -2.82 -15.19
C ALA A 108 -3.99 -4.03 -14.27
N LEU A 109 -2.95 -3.92 -13.44
CA LEU A 109 -2.38 -5.03 -12.65
C LEU A 109 -3.36 -5.69 -11.67
N SER A 110 -4.33 -4.92 -11.16
CA SER A 110 -5.40 -5.47 -10.31
C SER A 110 -6.43 -6.31 -11.08
N GLN A 111 -6.43 -6.24 -12.42
CA GLN A 111 -7.41 -6.86 -13.31
C GLN A 111 -6.84 -8.02 -14.11
N ILE A 112 -5.62 -7.88 -14.62
CA ILE A 112 -4.92 -8.89 -15.44
C ILE A 112 -4.48 -10.08 -14.61
N CYS A 113 -4.45 -11.27 -15.22
CA CYS A 113 -3.87 -12.48 -14.66
C CYS A 113 -2.62 -12.88 -15.46
N HIS A 114 -1.48 -13.11 -14.80
CA HIS A 114 -0.26 -13.56 -15.50
C HIS A 114 -0.35 -15.02 -15.98
N GLY A 115 -1.23 -15.86 -15.43
CA GLY A 115 -1.35 -17.26 -15.84
C GLY A 115 -1.93 -17.41 -17.24
N CYS A 116 -3.10 -16.82 -17.46
CA CYS A 116 -3.85 -16.90 -18.72
C CYS A 116 -3.83 -15.62 -19.56
N GLY A 117 -3.34 -14.50 -19.04
CA GLY A 117 -3.36 -13.19 -19.72
C GLY A 117 -4.71 -12.46 -19.67
N THR A 118 -5.78 -13.11 -19.19
CA THR A 118 -7.12 -12.54 -19.18
C THR A 118 -7.23 -11.34 -18.22
N LYS A 119 -7.84 -10.27 -18.71
CA LYS A 119 -8.16 -9.07 -17.93
C LYS A 119 -9.63 -9.08 -17.52
N LYS A 120 -9.91 -9.20 -16.22
CA LYS A 120 -11.27 -9.13 -15.66
C LYS A 120 -11.42 -7.92 -14.74
N LYS A 121 -12.42 -7.07 -15.00
CA LYS A 121 -12.81 -5.98 -14.09
C LYS A 121 -13.26 -6.57 -12.75
N LYS A 122 -12.94 -5.89 -11.66
CA LYS A 122 -13.26 -6.33 -10.29
C LYS A 122 -13.78 -5.14 -9.49
N ASP A 123 -14.77 -5.38 -8.65
CA ASP A 123 -15.27 -4.39 -7.71
C ASP A 123 -14.22 -4.05 -6.64
N LEU A 124 -14.33 -2.87 -6.04
CA LEU A 124 -13.43 -2.46 -4.95
C LEU A 124 -13.50 -3.42 -3.75
N LYS A 125 -14.69 -3.98 -3.46
CA LYS A 125 -14.91 -4.96 -2.38
C LYS A 125 -14.24 -6.32 -2.63
N THR A 126 -13.89 -6.65 -3.87
CA THR A 126 -13.29 -7.94 -4.23
C THR A 126 -11.78 -7.92 -3.94
N ARG A 127 -11.39 -8.35 -2.74
CA ARG A 127 -9.98 -8.28 -2.28
C ARG A 127 -9.11 -9.48 -2.64
N TRP A 128 -9.69 -10.49 -3.27
CA TRP A 128 -9.00 -11.67 -3.79
C TRP A 128 -9.00 -11.65 -5.32
N HIS A 129 -7.84 -11.97 -5.90
CA HIS A 129 -7.75 -12.36 -7.30
C HIS A 129 -7.99 -13.87 -7.36
N THR A 130 -9.06 -14.27 -8.04
CA THR A 130 -9.34 -15.66 -8.39
C THR A 130 -9.53 -15.71 -9.89
N CYS A 131 -8.79 -16.58 -10.56
CA CYS A 131 -8.87 -16.75 -12.01
C CYS A 131 -9.23 -18.19 -12.35
N ASP A 132 -9.84 -18.39 -13.52
CA ASP A 132 -10.23 -19.70 -14.03
C ASP A 132 -8.99 -20.58 -14.34
N CYS A 133 -7.81 -19.97 -14.50
CA CYS A 133 -6.53 -20.66 -14.60
C CYS A 133 -5.89 -20.95 -13.22
N GLU A 134 -6.72 -21.12 -12.19
CA GLU A 134 -6.36 -21.58 -10.83
C GLU A 134 -5.49 -20.64 -9.98
N ILE A 135 -5.01 -19.52 -10.54
CA ILE A 135 -4.28 -18.52 -9.75
C ILE A 135 -5.22 -17.86 -8.74
N LYS A 136 -4.87 -17.99 -7.46
CA LYS A 136 -5.57 -17.38 -6.33
C LYS A 136 -4.59 -16.67 -5.41
N ALA A 137 -4.81 -15.37 -5.18
CA ALA A 137 -3.99 -14.59 -4.25
C ALA A 137 -4.73 -13.34 -3.76
N GLN A 138 -4.27 -12.74 -2.65
CA GLN A 138 -4.78 -11.44 -2.23
C GLN A 138 -4.44 -10.41 -3.32
N ARG A 139 -5.44 -9.63 -3.75
CA ARG A 139 -5.37 -8.80 -4.97
C ARG A 139 -4.26 -7.77 -4.95
N ASP A 140 -4.05 -7.10 -3.81
CA ASP A 140 -3.08 -6.02 -3.69
C ASP A 140 -1.64 -6.59 -3.66
N LEU A 141 -1.42 -7.71 -2.95
CA LEU A 141 -0.16 -8.48 -2.95
C LEU A 141 0.15 -9.02 -4.34
N TYR A 142 -0.85 -9.59 -5.01
CA TYR A 142 -0.74 -10.06 -6.39
C TYR A 142 -0.35 -8.93 -7.34
N SER A 143 -1.01 -7.78 -7.24
CA SER A 143 -0.70 -6.61 -8.07
C SER A 143 0.74 -6.13 -7.80
N ALA A 144 1.17 -6.08 -6.54
CA ALA A 144 2.54 -5.72 -6.17
C ALA A 144 3.59 -6.73 -6.67
N PHE A 145 3.25 -8.02 -6.72
CA PHE A 145 4.09 -9.02 -7.37
C PHE A 145 4.23 -8.71 -8.87
N LEU A 146 3.12 -8.47 -9.58
CA LEU A 146 3.16 -8.16 -11.01
C LEU A 146 3.93 -6.87 -11.32
N VAL A 147 3.82 -5.85 -10.47
CA VAL A 147 4.59 -4.59 -10.58
C VAL A 147 6.09 -4.84 -10.76
N ARG A 148 6.63 -5.89 -10.11
CA ARG A 148 8.06 -6.22 -10.17
C ARG A 148 8.51 -6.53 -11.60
N HIS A 149 7.64 -7.17 -12.37
CA HIS A 149 7.86 -7.61 -13.75
C HIS A 149 7.34 -6.62 -14.82
N VAL A 150 7.03 -5.38 -14.43
CA VAL A 150 6.67 -4.31 -15.38
C VAL A 150 7.94 -3.57 -15.84
N LYS A 151 8.09 -3.43 -17.16
CA LYS A 151 9.09 -2.59 -17.83
C LYS A 151 8.37 -1.72 -18.86
N ASP A 152 8.59 -0.41 -18.82
CA ASP A 152 7.98 0.57 -19.73
C ASP A 152 6.45 0.46 -19.87
N ASP A 153 5.76 0.30 -18.74
CA ASP A 153 4.30 0.08 -18.65
C ASP A 153 3.80 -1.23 -19.31
N ILE A 154 4.68 -2.19 -19.58
CA ILE A 154 4.37 -3.50 -20.15
C ILE A 154 4.71 -4.58 -19.12
N LEU A 155 3.75 -5.46 -18.85
CA LEU A 155 3.94 -6.60 -17.95
C LEU A 155 4.62 -7.75 -18.69
N ASP A 156 5.79 -8.18 -18.22
CA ASP A 156 6.44 -9.40 -18.69
C ASP A 156 5.77 -10.63 -18.05
N ILE A 157 4.83 -11.21 -18.79
CA ILE A 157 4.10 -12.40 -18.35
C ILE A 157 5.02 -13.62 -18.22
N SER A 158 6.02 -13.75 -19.09
CA SER A 158 6.94 -14.89 -19.08
C SER A 158 7.79 -14.89 -17.81
N GLU A 159 8.36 -13.72 -17.47
CA GLU A 159 9.14 -13.53 -16.25
C GLU A 159 8.25 -13.72 -15.00
N ALA A 160 7.04 -13.17 -15.01
CA ALA A 160 6.08 -13.34 -13.91
C ALA A 160 5.69 -14.82 -13.71
N LYS A 161 5.43 -15.58 -14.78
CA LYS A 161 5.14 -17.01 -14.70
C LYS A 161 6.28 -17.79 -14.06
N LYS A 162 7.52 -17.50 -14.46
CA LYS A 162 8.72 -18.15 -13.90
C LYS A 162 8.90 -17.84 -12.41
N ALA A 163 8.64 -16.60 -11.99
CA ALA A 163 8.82 -16.17 -10.60
C ALA A 163 7.65 -16.56 -9.68
N TRP A 164 6.48 -16.92 -10.23
CA TRP A 164 5.26 -17.12 -9.47
C TRP A 164 5.32 -18.25 -8.43
N PRO A 165 5.87 -19.45 -8.69
CA PRO A 165 5.85 -20.53 -7.70
C PRO A 165 6.48 -20.14 -6.36
N SER A 166 7.66 -19.51 -6.40
CA SER A 166 8.36 -19.04 -5.20
C SER A 166 7.65 -17.85 -4.55
N ALA A 167 7.16 -16.90 -5.36
CA ALA A 167 6.45 -15.73 -4.84
C ALA A 167 5.13 -16.13 -4.17
N ASN A 168 4.35 -17.03 -4.77
CA ASN A 168 3.08 -17.50 -4.25
C ASN A 168 3.23 -18.08 -2.85
N LEU A 169 4.23 -18.95 -2.64
CA LEU A 169 4.51 -19.53 -1.34
C LEU A 169 4.75 -18.45 -0.27
N LEU A 170 5.57 -17.44 -0.58
CA LEU A 170 5.86 -16.34 0.36
C LEU A 170 4.61 -15.48 0.65
N LEU A 171 3.78 -15.23 -0.37
CA LEU A 171 2.55 -14.47 -0.22
C LEU A 171 1.50 -15.23 0.61
N GLU A 172 1.38 -16.55 0.40
CA GLU A 172 0.51 -17.42 1.19
C GLU A 172 0.96 -17.48 2.65
N GLN A 173 2.26 -17.64 2.91
CA GLN A 173 2.82 -17.59 4.26
C GLN A 173 2.57 -16.24 4.94
N ALA A 174 2.78 -15.13 4.21
CA ALA A 174 2.50 -13.80 4.73
C ALA A 174 1.01 -13.62 5.08
N MET A 175 0.10 -14.13 4.25
CA MET A 175 -1.33 -14.10 4.52
C MET A 175 -1.75 -15.01 5.67
N SER A 176 -1.15 -16.19 5.79
CA SER A 176 -1.39 -17.10 6.91
C SER A 176 -0.99 -16.45 8.24
N ARG A 177 0.22 -15.88 8.32
CA ARG A 177 0.70 -15.14 9.50
C ARG A 177 -0.24 -13.99 9.86
N LEU A 178 -0.65 -13.21 8.87
CA LEU A 178 -1.54 -12.06 9.09
C LEU A 178 -2.94 -12.49 9.55
N ASN A 179 -3.46 -13.60 9.03
CA ASN A 179 -4.71 -14.19 9.52
C ASN A 179 -4.56 -14.64 10.98
N GLN A 180 -3.48 -15.33 11.34
CA GLN A 180 -3.20 -15.77 12.71
C GLN A 180 -3.12 -14.60 13.69
N THR A 181 -2.37 -13.55 13.37
CA THR A 181 -2.28 -12.34 14.20
C THR A 181 -3.61 -11.61 14.34
N ALA A 182 -4.51 -11.76 13.36
CA ALA A 182 -5.84 -11.15 13.40
C ALA A 182 -6.86 -11.96 14.22
N ILE A 183 -6.53 -13.19 14.66
CA ILE A 183 -7.35 -13.97 15.59
C ILE A 183 -7.29 -13.28 16.96
N GLY A 184 -8.43 -12.74 17.42
CA GLY A 184 -8.52 -11.97 18.67
C GLY A 184 -8.11 -10.48 18.56
N GLY A 185 -7.69 -10.03 17.37
CA GLY A 185 -7.28 -8.64 17.10
C GLY A 185 -8.18 -7.91 16.10
N GLN A 186 -7.81 -6.66 15.76
CA GLN A 186 -8.54 -5.90 14.74
C GLN A 186 -8.23 -6.45 13.34
N LYS A 187 -9.24 -6.99 12.66
CA LYS A 187 -9.11 -7.49 11.28
C LYS A 187 -9.02 -6.33 10.29
N LEU A 188 -8.00 -6.35 9.44
CA LEU A 188 -7.86 -5.39 8.34
C LEU A 188 -8.84 -5.72 7.22
N SER A 189 -9.95 -4.99 7.14
CA SER A 189 -10.96 -5.15 6.06
C SER A 189 -10.37 -4.95 4.67
N SER A 190 -9.32 -4.13 4.56
CA SER A 190 -8.53 -3.94 3.34
C SER A 190 -7.83 -5.22 2.88
N PHE A 191 -7.61 -6.23 3.70
CA PHE A 191 -7.01 -7.49 3.25
C PHE A 191 -8.02 -8.60 2.99
N GLY A 192 -9.32 -8.37 3.23
CA GLY A 192 -10.36 -9.36 2.96
C GLY A 192 -10.31 -10.60 3.85
N LEU A 193 -9.84 -10.45 5.10
CA LEU A 193 -9.61 -11.52 6.09
C LEU A 193 -10.90 -12.17 6.63
N ASN A 194 -12.07 -11.77 6.12
CA ASN A 194 -13.38 -12.28 6.54
C ASN A 194 -13.94 -13.34 5.57
N GLN A 195 -13.21 -13.69 4.50
CA GLN A 195 -13.62 -14.74 3.58
C GLN A 195 -12.97 -16.06 4.04
N SER A 196 -13.79 -17.06 4.37
CA SER A 196 -13.33 -18.40 4.69
C SER A 196 -12.48 -18.94 3.54
N GLN A 197 -11.23 -19.29 3.83
CA GLN A 197 -10.37 -19.99 2.88
C GLN A 197 -10.69 -21.49 2.91
N SER A 198 -11.92 -21.89 2.56
CA SER A 198 -12.33 -23.30 2.50
C SER A 198 -11.78 -24.03 1.27
N GLY A 199 -10.55 -23.73 0.86
CA GLY A 199 -9.93 -24.30 -0.34
C GLY A 199 -8.46 -23.94 -0.48
N SER A 200 -7.72 -23.84 0.64
CA SER A 200 -6.26 -23.83 0.59
C SER A 200 -5.79 -25.27 0.40
N LEU A 201 -5.09 -25.55 -0.70
CA LEU A 201 -4.34 -26.79 -0.89
C LEU A 201 -3.05 -26.74 -0.06
N VAL A 202 -3.20 -26.68 1.26
CA VAL A 202 -2.13 -27.05 2.19
C VAL A 202 -2.61 -28.32 2.88
N LYS A 203 -2.72 -29.39 2.10
CA LYS A 203 -2.52 -30.72 2.69
C LYS A 203 -1.02 -30.94 2.75
N ASP A 204 -0.52 -30.96 3.97
CA ASP A 204 0.66 -31.71 4.43
C ASP A 204 1.80 -31.85 3.42
N ARG A 205 2.68 -30.85 3.40
CA ARG A 205 4.06 -31.03 2.94
C ARG A 205 5.07 -30.80 4.08
N SER A 206 4.64 -31.09 5.31
CA SER A 206 5.42 -31.08 6.55
C SER A 206 6.33 -32.30 6.72
N ILE A 207 6.38 -33.24 5.75
CA ILE A 207 7.14 -34.50 5.90
C ILE A 207 8.47 -34.51 5.10
N ILE A 208 8.76 -33.54 4.24
CA ILE A 208 9.96 -33.62 3.37
C ILE A 208 11.19 -32.84 3.89
N SER A 209 11.08 -31.99 4.93
CA SER A 209 12.23 -31.19 5.39
C SER A 209 13.11 -31.84 6.48
N ASP A 210 12.74 -32.99 7.04
CA ASP A 210 13.46 -33.56 8.20
C ASP A 210 14.68 -34.42 7.84
N ALA A 211 15.10 -34.47 6.57
CA ALA A 211 16.22 -35.30 6.15
C ALA A 211 17.52 -34.54 5.75
N LEU A 212 17.58 -33.22 5.89
CA LEU A 212 18.79 -32.47 5.50
C LEU A 212 19.20 -31.45 6.57
N GLY A 213 19.69 -31.96 7.69
CA GLY A 213 20.22 -31.15 8.78
C GLY A 213 21.30 -31.86 9.57
N VAL A 214 22.51 -32.04 9.02
CA VAL A 214 23.72 -32.25 9.84
C VAL A 214 24.93 -31.57 9.18
N VAL A 215 25.77 -30.99 10.06
CA VAL A 215 27.08 -30.32 9.89
C VAL A 215 27.04 -28.79 9.71
N GLY A 216 27.12 -28.12 10.85
CA GLY A 216 27.40 -26.70 10.98
C GLY A 216 28.90 -26.36 10.89
N PHE A 217 29.17 -25.07 10.68
CA PHE A 217 30.41 -24.43 11.11
C PHE A 217 30.07 -23.02 11.62
N ILE A 218 30.15 -22.87 12.94
CA ILE A 218 30.18 -21.57 13.61
C ILE A 218 31.62 -21.05 13.45
N ARG A 219 31.81 -19.91 12.78
CA ARG A 219 33.07 -19.15 12.85
C ARG A 219 32.93 -18.12 13.96
N GLU A 220 33.73 -18.27 15.01
CA GLU A 220 33.93 -17.24 16.05
C GLU A 220 34.64 -15.99 15.48
N PRO A 221 34.35 -14.79 15.99
CA PRO A 221 35.10 -13.58 15.65
C PRO A 221 36.40 -13.47 16.46
N LEU A 222 37.50 -13.22 15.75
CA LEU A 222 38.85 -12.98 16.27
C LEU A 222 38.85 -11.78 17.25
N ARG A 223 39.33 -12.01 18.47
CA ARG A 223 39.68 -10.97 19.44
C ARG A 223 41.05 -10.38 19.10
N ALA A 224 41.11 -9.06 18.99
CA ALA A 224 42.35 -8.29 18.94
C ALA A 224 42.96 -8.20 20.35
N CYS A 225 44.19 -8.68 20.53
CA CYS A 225 45.02 -8.37 21.69
C CYS A 225 45.93 -7.17 21.37
N LYS A 226 45.89 -6.18 22.27
CA LYS A 226 46.89 -5.11 22.38
C LYS A 226 47.92 -5.49 23.45
N ASN A 227 49.13 -4.96 23.27
CA ASN A 227 50.18 -4.60 24.24
C ASN A 227 51.43 -5.52 24.36
N SER A 228 52.56 -4.89 23.95
CA SER A 228 53.84 -4.70 24.66
C SER A 228 54.79 -5.88 24.95
N CYS A 229 55.88 -5.97 24.20
CA CYS A 229 57.23 -5.54 24.60
C CYS A 229 58.02 -5.15 23.34
#